data_AF-B5GPH6-F1
#
_entry.id   AF-B5GPH6-F1
#
_cell.length_a   1.000
_cell.length_b   1.000
_cell.length_c   1.000
_cell.angle_alpha   90.00
_cell.angle_beta   90.00
_cell.angle_gamma   90.00
#
_symmetry.space_group_name_H-M   'P 1'
#
loop_
_entity.id
_entity.type
_entity.pdbx_description
1 polymer ?
#
loop_
_entity_poly.entity_id
_entity_poly.type
_entity_poly.pdbx_seq_one_letter_code
_entity_poly.pdbx_strand_id
1 'polypeptide(L)'
;MPITEAGRLAFSTRTADPLHLQVGNSYMPAHHSGRARITPPAADPADRSRRLARAVAAMIPQAATARVSQRDPAQVWPSPHLRAYDAHGHQLPVTRAKALTAARWIIRAHPTVDWTGEAHDLDLTTGTLRPAAEAYATAGGR
;
A
#
# COMPACT_ATOMS: atom_id res chain seq x y z
N MET A 1 42.32 54.09 -30.93
CA MET A 1 42.42 54.41 -29.49
C MET A 1 41.02 54.75 -29.00
N PRO A 2 40.44 54.17 -27.92
CA PRO A 2 40.83 53.02 -27.07
C PRO A 2 39.84 51.81 -27.21
N ILE A 3 40.32 50.57 -27.34
CA ILE A 3 40.33 49.46 -26.35
C ILE A 3 39.06 49.28 -25.48
N THR A 4 38.30 48.21 -25.74
CA THR A 4 37.38 47.60 -24.76
C THR A 4 37.79 46.14 -24.58
N GLU A 5 38.06 45.83 -23.32
CA GLU A 5 38.88 44.76 -22.80
C GLU A 5 38.09 43.45 -22.73
N ALA A 6 38.60 42.41 -23.39
CA ALA A 6 38.10 41.06 -23.26
C ALA A 6 38.53 40.49 -21.90
N GLY A 7 37.59 40.44 -20.96
CA GLY A 7 37.77 39.82 -19.64
C GLY A 7 38.13 38.35 -19.77
N ARG A 8 39.41 38.03 -19.66
CA ARG A 8 39.93 36.67 -19.55
C ARG A 8 39.78 36.24 -18.09
N LEU A 9 38.77 35.42 -17.80
CA LEU A 9 38.62 34.74 -16.52
C LEU A 9 39.80 33.77 -16.35
N ALA A 10 40.75 34.14 -15.49
CA ALA A 10 41.82 33.28 -15.05
C ALA A 10 41.24 32.22 -14.11
N PHE A 11 41.08 30.99 -14.61
CA PHE A 11 40.81 29.84 -13.75
C PHE A 11 42.08 29.53 -12.96
N SER A 12 42.10 29.93 -11.69
CA SER A 12 43.13 29.55 -10.73
C SER A 12 43.05 28.04 -10.49
N THR A 13 43.99 27.28 -11.06
CA THR A 13 44.20 25.86 -10.73
C THR A 13 44.88 25.77 -9.38
N ARG A 14 44.08 25.77 -8.31
CA ARG A 14 44.58 25.33 -7.01
C ARG A 14 44.61 23.80 -7.04
N THR A 15 45.82 23.25 -7.21
CA THR A 15 46.11 21.83 -7.03
C THR A 15 45.68 21.43 -5.62
N ALA A 16 44.62 20.64 -5.52
CA ALA A 16 44.23 20.00 -4.27
C ALA A 16 45.16 18.80 -4.06
N ASP A 17 45.89 18.84 -2.95
CA ASP A 17 46.72 17.77 -2.42
C ASP A 17 45.85 16.53 -2.11
N PRO A 18 46.08 15.36 -2.73
CA PRO A 18 45.32 14.17 -2.42
C PRO A 18 45.73 13.64 -1.04
N LEU A 19 44.91 13.94 -0.03
CA LEU A 19 44.96 13.22 1.25
C LEU A 19 44.84 11.72 0.95
N HIS A 20 45.89 10.98 1.28
CA HIS A 20 45.96 9.53 1.19
C HIS A 20 44.78 8.91 1.96
N LEU A 21 43.75 8.51 1.21
CA LEU A 21 42.63 7.73 1.72
C LEU A 21 43.18 6.35 2.09
N GLN A 22 43.47 6.14 3.37
CA GLN A 22 43.74 4.81 3.91
C GLN A 22 42.50 3.95 3.63
N VAL A 23 42.62 3.08 2.62
CA VAL A 23 41.68 2.02 2.34
C VAL A 23 41.70 1.08 3.53
N GLY A 24 40.80 1.34 4.49
CA GLY A 24 40.40 0.35 5.46
C GLY A 24 39.79 -0.81 4.69
N ASN A 25 40.48 -1.94 4.69
CA ASN A 25 39.97 -3.22 4.18
C ASN A 25 38.67 -3.56 4.93
N SER A 26 37.56 -3.08 4.42
CA SER A 26 36.23 -3.50 4.82
C SER A 26 36.01 -4.86 4.16
N TYR A 27 36.44 -5.91 4.85
CA TYR A 27 36.04 -7.28 4.53
C TYR A 27 34.52 -7.34 4.66
N MET A 28 33.82 -7.28 3.53
CA MET A 28 32.37 -7.38 3.47
C MET A 28 32.03 -8.84 3.76
N PRO A 29 31.46 -9.20 4.93
CA PRO A 29 31.09 -10.57 5.19
C PRO A 29 30.02 -10.94 4.18
N ALA A 30 30.27 -12.00 3.41
CA ALA A 30 29.26 -12.56 2.52
C ALA A 30 28.02 -12.86 3.35
N HIS A 31 27.02 -11.98 3.24
CA HIS A 31 25.68 -12.25 3.73
C HIS A 31 25.15 -13.40 2.89
N HIS A 32 25.40 -14.62 3.36
CA HIS A 32 24.65 -15.80 3.00
C HIS A 32 23.26 -15.63 3.61
N SER A 33 22.52 -14.63 3.10
CA SER A 33 21.07 -14.53 3.19
C SER A 33 20.47 -15.60 2.28
N GLY A 34 20.94 -16.83 2.41
CA GLY A 34 20.22 -18.03 2.04
C GLY A 34 19.08 -18.18 3.04
N ARG A 35 18.16 -17.20 3.06
CA ARG A 35 16.81 -17.46 3.52
C ARG A 35 16.31 -18.47 2.51
N ALA A 36 16.43 -19.74 2.86
CA ALA A 36 15.65 -20.79 2.23
C ALA A 36 14.26 -20.19 2.08
N ARG A 37 13.83 -19.96 0.82
CA ARG A 37 12.44 -19.67 0.56
C ARG A 37 11.74 -20.96 0.97
N ILE A 38 11.42 -21.07 2.25
CA ILE A 38 10.32 -21.88 2.69
C ILE A 38 9.17 -21.22 1.96
N THR A 39 8.87 -21.69 0.75
CA THR A 39 7.63 -21.39 0.08
C THR A 39 6.62 -22.01 1.02
N PRO A 40 5.91 -21.22 1.85
CA PRO A 40 4.82 -21.81 2.61
C PRO A 40 3.92 -22.49 1.57
N PRO A 41 3.38 -23.69 1.87
CA PRO A 41 2.42 -24.33 0.96
C PRO A 41 1.41 -23.26 0.54
N ALA A 42 1.12 -23.20 -0.76
CA ALA A 42 0.27 -22.16 -1.34
C ALA A 42 -1.02 -22.10 -0.52
N ALA A 43 -1.08 -21.13 0.40
CA ALA A 43 -2.18 -21.09 1.35
C ALA A 43 -3.46 -20.95 0.55
N ASP A 44 -4.46 -21.75 0.91
CA ASP A 44 -5.78 -21.68 0.31
C ASP A 44 -6.19 -20.20 0.24
N PRO A 45 -6.59 -19.67 -0.93
CA PRO A 45 -7.09 -18.31 -1.04
C PRO A 45 -8.16 -17.98 0.03
N ALA A 46 -8.98 -18.96 0.43
CA ALA A 46 -9.93 -18.81 1.53
C ALA A 46 -9.24 -18.57 2.88
N ASP A 47 -8.22 -19.36 3.21
CA ASP A 47 -7.43 -19.17 4.45
C ASP A 47 -6.64 -17.87 4.47
N ARG A 48 -6.15 -17.43 3.30
CA ARG A 48 -5.50 -16.11 3.17
C ARG A 48 -6.51 -14.99 3.43
N SER A 49 -7.69 -15.07 2.84
CA SER A 49 -8.71 -14.04 3.00
C SER A 49 -9.26 -13.99 4.42
N ARG A 50 -9.48 -15.14 5.07
CA ARG A 50 -9.88 -15.20 6.48
C ARG A 50 -8.83 -14.59 7.42
N ARG A 51 -7.53 -14.83 7.17
CA ARG A 51 -6.45 -14.19 7.94
C ARG A 51 -6.40 -12.68 7.73
N LEU A 52 -6.59 -12.23 6.50
CA LEU A 52 -6.71 -10.81 6.18
C LEU A 52 -7.89 -10.18 6.93
N ALA A 53 -9.07 -10.80 6.88
CA ALA A 53 -10.26 -10.33 7.58
C ALA A 53 -10.02 -10.16 9.09
N ARG A 54 -9.38 -11.14 9.74
CA ARG A 54 -8.97 -11.04 11.15
C ARG A 54 -8.01 -9.88 11.40
N ALA A 55 -7.02 -9.68 10.53
CA ALA A 55 -6.07 -8.57 10.67
C ALA A 55 -6.75 -7.20 10.52
N VAL A 56 -7.71 -7.07 9.61
CA VAL A 56 -8.49 -5.85 9.42
C VAL A 56 -9.42 -5.61 10.62
N ALA A 57 -10.11 -6.63 11.12
CA ALA A 57 -10.96 -6.54 12.30
C ALA A 57 -10.16 -6.15 13.57
N ALA A 58 -8.92 -6.62 13.70
CA ALA A 58 -8.03 -6.21 14.80
C ALA A 58 -7.64 -4.72 14.69
N MET A 59 -7.51 -4.18 13.48
CA MET A 59 -7.16 -2.77 13.27
C MET A 59 -8.34 -1.81 13.44
N ILE A 60 -9.55 -2.28 13.10
CA ILE A 60 -10.81 -1.54 13.18
C ILE A 60 -11.79 -2.34 14.05
N PRO A 61 -11.68 -2.22 15.39
CA PRO A 61 -12.60 -2.89 16.30
C PRO A 61 -14.05 -2.49 15.98
N GLN A 62 -14.98 -3.42 16.19
CA GLN A 62 -16.43 -3.27 15.94
C GLN A 62 -16.84 -3.29 14.45
N ALA A 63 -15.91 -3.25 13.50
CA ALA A 63 -16.24 -3.42 12.10
C ALA A 63 -16.68 -4.87 11.82
N ALA A 64 -17.84 -5.03 11.22
CA ALA A 64 -18.33 -6.29 10.68
C ALA A 64 -18.06 -6.40 9.17
N THR A 65 -18.11 -5.26 8.46
CA THR A 65 -17.91 -5.19 7.01
C THR A 65 -16.94 -4.08 6.65
N ALA A 66 -16.04 -4.35 5.70
CA ALA A 66 -15.16 -3.35 5.12
C ALA A 66 -15.46 -3.22 3.61
N ARG A 67 -16.02 -2.08 3.22
CA ARG A 67 -16.24 -1.73 1.82
C ARG A 67 -15.00 -1.08 1.24
N VAL A 68 -14.50 -1.61 0.13
CA VAL A 68 -13.27 -1.15 -0.54
C VAL A 68 -13.56 -0.77 -1.97
N SER A 69 -13.00 0.35 -2.41
CA SER A 69 -13.00 0.79 -3.81
C SER A 69 -11.63 1.36 -4.18
N GLN A 70 -11.24 1.28 -5.46
CA GLN A 70 -10.04 1.97 -5.96
C GLN A 70 -10.33 3.42 -6.41
N ARG A 71 -11.60 3.81 -6.40
CA ARG A 71 -12.05 5.18 -6.67
C ARG A 71 -12.69 5.73 -5.41
N ASP A 72 -12.14 6.81 -4.90
CA ASP A 72 -12.82 7.66 -3.95
C ASP A 72 -13.78 8.56 -4.76
N PRO A 73 -15.11 8.56 -4.48
CA PRO A 73 -16.05 9.42 -5.19
C PRO A 73 -15.71 10.92 -5.09
N ALA A 74 -14.88 11.32 -4.12
CA ALA A 74 -14.43 12.69 -3.95
C ALA A 74 -13.10 13.03 -4.64
N GLN A 75 -12.39 12.06 -5.25
CA GLN A 75 -11.08 12.30 -5.87
C GLN A 75 -11.03 11.83 -7.34
N VAL A 76 -10.41 12.67 -8.17
CA VAL A 76 -10.26 12.44 -9.62
C VAL A 76 -9.24 11.34 -9.94
N TRP A 77 -8.29 11.09 -9.02
CA TRP A 77 -7.27 10.07 -9.18
C TRP A 77 -7.65 8.77 -8.45
N PRO A 78 -7.38 7.58 -9.03
CA PRO A 78 -7.67 6.31 -8.38
C PRO A 78 -6.85 6.20 -7.09
N SER A 79 -7.55 6.28 -5.96
CA SER A 79 -7.00 6.19 -4.62
C SER A 79 -7.74 5.08 -3.87
N PRO A 80 -7.04 4.10 -3.27
CA PRO A 80 -7.67 3.09 -2.45
C PRO A 80 -8.46 3.75 -1.32
N HIS A 81 -9.76 3.49 -1.30
CA HIS A 81 -10.69 4.01 -0.32
C HIS A 81 -11.35 2.85 0.43
N LEU A 82 -11.60 3.06 1.72
CA LEU A 82 -12.26 2.09 2.57
C LEU A 82 -13.25 2.78 3.50
N ARG A 83 -14.43 2.19 3.61
CA ARG A 83 -15.44 2.50 4.63
C ARG A 83 -15.69 1.23 5.45
N ALA A 84 -15.68 1.39 6.77
CA ALA A 84 -16.01 0.29 7.68
C ALA A 84 -17.44 0.48 8.18
N TYR A 85 -18.14 -0.64 8.32
CA TYR A 85 -19.50 -0.71 8.84
C TYR A 85 -19.56 -1.69 10.00
N ASP A 86 -20.36 -1.37 11.01
CA ASP A 86 -20.69 -2.31 12.08
C ASP A 86 -21.69 -3.38 11.60
N ALA A 87 -22.06 -4.30 12.51
CA ALA A 87 -23.03 -5.36 12.21
C ALA A 87 -24.45 -4.82 11.93
N HIS A 88 -24.75 -3.59 12.32
CA HIS A 88 -26.02 -2.91 12.09
C HIS A 88 -26.02 -2.06 10.80
N GLY A 89 -24.90 -2.02 10.08
CA GLY A 89 -24.73 -1.24 8.87
C GLY A 89 -24.39 0.24 9.11
N HIS A 90 -24.09 0.65 10.34
CA HIS A 90 -23.64 2.01 10.61
C HIS A 90 -22.18 2.19 10.23
N GLN A 91 -21.88 3.30 9.57
CA GLN A 91 -20.51 3.61 9.18
C GLN A 91 -19.69 4.00 10.42
N LEU A 92 -18.57 3.29 10.62
CA LEU A 92 -17.64 3.56 11.70
C LEU A 92 -16.63 4.63 11.31
N PRO A 93 -16.23 5.52 12.24
CA PRO A 93 -15.16 6.46 12.01
C PRO A 93 -13.82 5.73 11.98
N VAL A 94 -13.13 5.77 10.83
CA VAL A 94 -11.81 5.17 10.65
C VAL A 94 -10.82 6.26 10.25
N THR A 95 -9.65 6.29 10.90
CA THR A 95 -8.61 7.25 10.52
C THR A 95 -8.13 6.95 9.09
N ARG A 96 -7.78 8.00 8.35
CA ARG A 96 -7.32 7.89 6.95
C ARG A 96 -6.18 6.88 6.80
N ALA A 97 -5.23 6.85 7.73
CA ALA A 97 -4.09 5.93 7.70
C ALA A 97 -4.53 4.46 7.82
N LYS A 98 -5.46 4.14 8.74
CA LYS A 98 -6.00 2.78 8.90
C LYS A 98 -6.81 2.36 7.69
N ALA A 99 -7.68 3.25 7.20
CA ALA A 99 -8.50 2.99 6.02
C ALA A 99 -7.63 2.70 4.78
N LEU A 100 -6.61 3.52 4.52
CA LEU A 100 -5.71 3.34 3.39
C LEU A 100 -4.87 2.07 3.52
N THR A 101 -4.41 1.75 4.73
CA THR A 101 -3.65 0.53 5.01
C THR A 101 -4.50 -0.71 4.74
N ALA A 102 -5.70 -0.79 5.31
CA ALA A 102 -6.61 -1.90 5.07
C ALA A 102 -7.02 -2.01 3.60
N ALA A 103 -7.38 -0.90 2.93
CA ALA A 103 -7.73 -0.90 1.51
C ALA A 103 -6.62 -1.54 0.67
N ARG A 104 -5.36 -1.13 0.91
CA ARG A 104 -4.19 -1.67 0.20
C ARG A 104 -3.94 -3.14 0.48
N TRP A 105 -4.19 -3.60 1.71
CA TRP A 105 -4.05 -5.02 2.05
C TRP A 105 -5.12 -5.85 1.36
N ILE A 106 -6.36 -5.38 1.35
CA ILE A 106 -7.49 -6.05 0.71
C ILE A 106 -7.27 -6.15 -0.81
N ILE A 107 -6.95 -5.03 -1.48
CA ILE A 107 -6.68 -5.02 -2.93
C ILE A 107 -5.55 -5.99 -3.30
N ARG A 108 -4.45 -6.00 -2.52
CA ARG A 108 -3.31 -6.89 -2.81
C ARG A 108 -3.60 -8.37 -2.56
N ALA A 109 -4.48 -8.70 -1.61
CA ALA A 109 -4.83 -10.08 -1.30
C ALA A 109 -5.78 -10.69 -2.35
N HIS A 110 -6.45 -9.85 -3.13
CA HIS A 110 -7.44 -10.22 -4.13
C HIS A 110 -7.07 -9.64 -5.51
N PRO A 111 -5.98 -10.13 -6.15
CA PRO A 111 -5.49 -9.59 -7.41
C PRO A 111 -6.39 -9.90 -8.62
N THR A 112 -7.30 -10.86 -8.49
CA THR A 112 -8.24 -11.27 -9.56
C THR A 112 -9.51 -10.43 -9.62
N VAL A 113 -9.69 -9.51 -8.67
CA VAL A 113 -10.88 -8.65 -8.58
C VAL A 113 -10.65 -7.38 -9.41
N ASP A 114 -11.65 -6.99 -10.20
CA ASP A 114 -11.63 -5.70 -10.88
C ASP A 114 -12.05 -4.59 -9.92
N TRP A 115 -11.06 -3.83 -9.47
CA TRP A 115 -11.25 -2.73 -8.52
C TRP A 115 -11.61 -1.40 -9.20
N THR A 116 -11.61 -1.33 -10.54
CA THR A 116 -11.77 -0.09 -11.29
C THR A 116 -13.23 0.35 -11.45
N GLY A 117 -14.17 -0.59 -11.47
CA GLY A 117 -15.59 -0.34 -11.67
C GLY A 117 -16.39 -0.29 -10.36
N GLU A 118 -16.26 -1.32 -9.53
CA GLU A 118 -17.20 -1.56 -8.43
C GLU A 118 -16.53 -1.60 -7.06
N ALA A 119 -17.26 -1.11 -6.05
CA ALA A 119 -16.89 -1.32 -4.66
C ALA A 119 -17.17 -2.76 -4.26
N HIS A 120 -16.34 -3.33 -3.40
CA HIS A 120 -16.51 -4.68 -2.87
C HIS A 120 -16.57 -4.64 -1.34
N ASP A 121 -17.46 -5.46 -0.78
CA ASP A 121 -17.67 -5.64 0.65
C ASP A 121 -16.95 -6.90 1.12
N LEU A 122 -15.94 -6.71 1.97
CA LEU A 122 -15.30 -7.80 2.70
C LEU A 122 -16.04 -8.00 4.02
N ASP A 123 -16.61 -9.19 4.20
CA ASP A 123 -17.16 -9.62 5.48
C ASP A 123 -15.99 -10.00 6.41
N LEU A 124 -15.86 -9.29 7.52
CA LEU A 124 -14.75 -9.47 8.46
C LEU A 124 -14.93 -10.70 9.36
N THR A 125 -16.11 -11.30 9.40
CA THR A 125 -16.43 -12.53 10.13
C THR A 125 -16.05 -13.76 9.33
N THR A 126 -16.45 -13.78 8.06
CA THR A 126 -16.26 -14.94 7.16
C THR A 126 -15.00 -14.84 6.30
N GLY A 127 -14.53 -13.62 6.03
CA GLY A 127 -13.48 -13.36 5.04
C GLY A 127 -13.99 -13.44 3.60
N THR A 128 -15.30 -13.47 3.38
CA THR A 128 -15.85 -13.50 2.02
C THR A 128 -15.89 -12.08 1.44
N LEU A 129 -15.36 -11.94 0.22
CA LEU A 129 -15.43 -10.70 -0.55
C LEU A 129 -16.61 -10.79 -1.54
N ARG A 130 -17.47 -9.77 -1.56
CA ARG A 130 -18.66 -9.70 -2.42
C ARG A 130 -18.73 -8.35 -3.13
N PRO A 131 -19.26 -8.25 -4.35
CA PRO A 131 -19.58 -6.95 -4.95
C PRO A 131 -20.59 -6.19 -4.08
N ALA A 132 -20.35 -4.90 -3.85
CA ALA A 132 -21.25 -4.08 -3.03
C ALA A 132 -22.63 -3.90 -3.69
N ALA A 133 -22.70 -3.91 -5.02
CA ALA A 133 -23.96 -3.85 -5.77
C ALA A 133 -24.87 -5.06 -5.46
N GLU A 134 -24.29 -6.25 -5.33
CA GLU A 134 -25.01 -7.49 -4.97
C GLU A 134 -25.54 -7.45 -3.54
N ALA A 135 -24.76 -6.87 -2.60
CA ALA A 135 -25.19 -6.68 -1.22
C ALA A 135 -26.41 -5.73 -1.11
N TYR A 136 -26.45 -4.65 -1.90
CA TYR A 136 -27.60 -3.75 -1.94
C TYR A 136 -28.83 -4.37 -2.61
N ALA A 137 -28.67 -5.14 -3.68
CA ALA A 137 -29.78 -5.84 -4.32
C ALA A 137 -30.46 -6.83 -3.37
N THR A 138 -29.68 -7.47 -2.50
CA THR A 138 -30.19 -8.37 -1.45
C THR A 138 -30.89 -7.60 -0.31
N ALA A 139 -30.50 -6.36 -0.04
CA ALA A 139 -31.05 -5.53 1.04
C ALA A 139 -32.25 -4.66 0.63
N GLY A 140 -32.39 -4.31 -0.65
CA GLY A 140 -33.41 -3.39 -1.18
C GLY A 140 -34.65 -4.05 -1.77
N GLY A 141 -34.73 -5.38 -1.76
CA GLY A 141 -35.88 -6.14 -2.25
C GLY A 141 -36.88 -6.48 -1.16
N ARG A 142 -37.58 -5.47 -0.61
CA ARG A 142 -38.87 -5.68 0.07
C ARG A 142 -39.70 -4.39 0.15
#